data_AF-A0AAW8TK79-F1
#
_entry.id   AF-A0AAW8TK79-F1
#
_cell.length_a   1.000
_cell.length_b   1.000
_cell.length_c   1.000
_cell.angle_alpha   90.00
_cell.angle_beta   90.00
_cell.angle_gamma   90.00
#
_symmetry.space_group_name_H-M   'P 1'
#
loop_
_entity.id
_entity.type
_entity.pdbx_description
1 polymer ?
#
loop_
_entity_poly.entity_id
_entity_poly.type
_entity_poly.pdbx_seq_one_letter_code
_entity_poly.pdbx_strand_id
1 'polypeptide(L)'
;MKKKISREEVQKHLIDDAYFKKGHHSLKIFQTIIAILSWLAVLVPFIWIALPFIFPNNTKLKHFLVYKDELQLLKFLEIFLGIAFATILVVYILLMIWNNHRFKTLLQKATQYDEDQLAIRRQLLKEEYDKRFGPEEFRKEVCFYSVKEEQNFDTDFIRNLYEKNGAKL
;
A
#
# COMPACT_ATOMS: atom_id res chain seq x y z
N MET A 1 17.19 -16.50 22.18
CA MET A 1 16.00 -17.30 22.54
C MET A 1 14.80 -16.37 22.73
N LYS A 2 13.71 -16.52 21.96
CA LYS A 2 12.50 -15.71 22.16
C LYS A 2 11.83 -16.14 23.48
N LYS A 3 11.59 -15.19 24.39
CA LYS A 3 10.93 -15.41 25.69
C LYS A 3 9.52 -15.96 25.40
N LYS A 4 9.24 -17.20 25.81
CA LYS A 4 7.89 -17.78 25.69
C LYS A 4 7.01 -17.11 26.73
N ILE A 5 6.25 -16.10 26.31
CA ILE A 5 5.28 -15.41 27.16
C ILE A 5 4.15 -16.40 27.47
N SER A 6 3.80 -16.54 28.75
CA SER A 6 2.69 -17.40 29.17
C SER A 6 1.36 -16.83 28.67
N ARG A 7 0.39 -17.70 28.33
CA ARG A 7 -0.98 -17.25 27.96
C ARG A 7 -1.60 -16.35 29.02
N GLU A 8 -1.29 -16.59 30.28
CA GLU A 8 -1.76 -15.78 31.41
C GLU A 8 -1.12 -14.39 31.46
N GLU A 9 0.16 -14.26 31.09
CA GLU A 9 0.83 -12.96 30.98
C GLU A 9 0.27 -12.14 29.81
N VAL A 10 -0.01 -12.79 28.67
CA VAL A 10 -0.66 -12.14 27.53
C VAL A 10 -2.05 -11.63 27.90
N GLN A 11 -2.84 -12.41 28.65
CA GLN A 11 -4.18 -12.02 29.08
C GLN A 11 -4.20 -10.77 29.97
N LYS A 12 -3.17 -10.54 30.80
CA LYS A 12 -3.05 -9.33 31.62
C LYS A 12 -2.76 -8.06 30.82
N HIS A 13 -2.21 -8.19 29.62
CA HIS A 13 -1.93 -7.08 28.72
C HIS A 13 -3.05 -6.79 27.71
N LEU A 14 -4.02 -7.71 27.58
CA LEU A 14 -5.16 -7.53 26.69
C LEU A 14 -6.26 -6.74 27.41
N ILE A 15 -6.78 -5.73 26.73
CA ILE A 15 -7.95 -4.98 27.18
C ILE A 15 -9.13 -5.96 27.19
N ASP A 16 -9.70 -6.18 28.37
CA ASP A 16 -10.68 -7.22 28.59
C ASP A 16 -12.09 -6.62 28.66
N ASP A 17 -12.92 -6.91 27.66
CA ASP A 17 -14.27 -6.34 27.52
C ASP A 17 -15.32 -7.26 28.16
N ALA A 18 -16.10 -6.70 29.08
CA ALA A 18 -17.20 -7.38 29.77
C ALA A 18 -18.27 -7.92 28.80
N TYR A 19 -18.41 -7.34 27.61
CA TYR A 19 -19.32 -7.83 26.57
C TYR A 19 -18.94 -9.25 26.08
N PHE A 20 -17.65 -9.58 25.98
CA PHE A 20 -17.22 -10.89 25.45
C PHE A 20 -17.06 -11.96 26.55
N LYS A 21 -17.02 -11.57 27.82
CA LYS A 21 -16.93 -12.49 28.96
C LYS A 21 -18.18 -13.34 29.18
N LYS A 22 -18.01 -14.51 29.81
CA LYS A 22 -19.10 -15.42 30.19
C LYS A 22 -19.80 -14.88 31.45
N GLY A 23 -21.14 -14.87 31.47
CA GLY A 23 -21.96 -14.49 32.64
C GLY A 23 -22.67 -13.14 32.56
N HIS A 24 -22.19 -12.18 31.76
CA HIS A 24 -22.79 -10.84 31.64
C HIS A 24 -23.91 -10.76 30.59
N HIS A 25 -24.91 -11.65 30.66
CA HIS A 25 -25.95 -11.75 29.63
C HIS A 25 -26.80 -10.48 29.49
N SER A 26 -27.13 -9.80 30.59
CA SER A 26 -27.89 -8.56 30.57
C SER A 26 -27.15 -7.41 29.88
N LEU A 27 -25.87 -7.22 30.21
CA LEU A 27 -25.01 -6.21 29.60
C LEU A 27 -24.88 -6.43 28.09
N LYS A 28 -24.70 -7.69 27.67
CA LYS A 28 -24.62 -8.06 26.26
C LYS A 28 -25.88 -7.65 25.51
N ILE A 29 -27.04 -8.07 26.00
CA ILE A 29 -28.33 -7.76 25.35
C ILE A 29 -28.52 -6.25 25.23
N PHE A 30 -28.25 -5.50 26.30
CA PHE A 30 -28.40 -4.04 26.29
C PHE A 30 -27.45 -3.35 25.29
N GLN A 31 -26.16 -3.72 25.30
CA GLN A 31 -25.18 -3.17 24.36
C GLN A 31 -25.48 -3.53 22.91
N THR A 32 -25.95 -4.76 22.64
CA THR A 32 -26.40 -5.16 21.30
C THR A 32 -27.60 -4.35 20.85
N ILE A 33 -28.59 -4.12 21.72
CA ILE A 33 -29.76 -3.30 21.40
C ILE A 33 -29.35 -1.86 21.08
N ILE A 34 -28.49 -1.25 21.91
CA ILE A 34 -27.99 0.11 21.65
C ILE A 34 -27.22 0.18 20.34
N ALA A 35 -26.38 -0.81 20.05
CA ALA A 35 -25.63 -0.86 18.80
C ALA A 35 -26.58 -0.92 17.59
N ILE A 36 -27.60 -1.78 17.64
CA ILE A 36 -28.63 -1.88 16.58
C ILE A 36 -29.38 -0.56 16.44
N LEU A 37 -29.84 0.05 17.55
CA LEU A 37 -30.55 1.33 17.52
C LEU A 37 -29.67 2.46 16.96
N SER A 38 -28.38 2.47 17.29
CA SER A 38 -27.43 3.45 16.77
C SER A 38 -27.24 3.30 15.27
N TRP A 39 -27.13 2.06 14.77
CA TRP A 39 -27.07 1.79 13.34
C TRP A 39 -28.38 2.17 12.63
N LEU A 40 -29.53 1.91 13.24
CA LEU A 40 -30.82 2.36 12.70
C LEU A 40 -30.89 3.88 12.66
N ALA A 41 -30.45 4.58 13.71
CA ALA A 41 -30.43 6.04 13.74
C ALA A 41 -29.54 6.63 12.62
N VAL A 42 -28.42 5.96 12.29
CA VAL A 42 -27.57 6.34 11.15
C VAL A 42 -28.24 6.04 9.82
N LEU A 43 -28.86 4.87 9.67
CA LEU A 43 -29.41 4.40 8.38
C LEU A 43 -30.75 5.03 8.01
N VAL A 44 -31.60 5.34 8.99
CA VAL A 44 -32.95 5.88 8.79
C VAL A 44 -32.95 7.16 7.94
N PRO A 45 -32.09 8.17 8.18
CA PRO A 45 -32.01 9.36 7.33
C PRO A 45 -31.68 9.05 5.86
N PHE A 46 -30.77 8.10 5.60
CA PHE A 46 -30.41 7.72 4.23
C PHE A 46 -31.56 6.98 3.53
N ILE A 47 -32.22 6.05 4.24
CA ILE A 47 -33.38 5.33 3.72
C ILE A 47 -34.51 6.33 3.45
N TRP A 48 -34.73 7.28 4.36
CA TRP A 48 -35.74 8.33 4.23
C TRP A 48 -35.55 9.16 2.96
N ILE A 49 -34.31 9.56 2.67
CA ILE A 49 -33.96 10.30 1.44
C ILE A 49 -34.08 9.42 0.19
N ALA A 50 -33.80 8.11 0.29
CA ALA A 50 -33.84 7.19 -0.85
C ALA A 50 -35.26 6.73 -1.23
N LEU A 51 -36.20 6.67 -0.29
CA LEU A 51 -37.56 6.17 -0.50
C LEU A 51 -38.32 6.85 -1.66
N PRO A 52 -38.29 8.19 -1.83
CA PRO A 52 -38.92 8.88 -2.95
C PRO A 52 -38.38 8.46 -4.33
N PHE A 53 -37.11 8.05 -4.41
CA PHE A 53 -36.46 7.63 -5.66
C PHE A 53 -36.81 6.19 -6.03
N ILE A 54 -36.86 5.29 -5.04
CA ILE A 54 -37.15 3.86 -5.26
C ILE A 54 -38.65 3.65 -5.53
N PHE A 55 -39.52 4.42 -4.86
CA PHE A 55 -40.98 4.26 -4.96
C PHE A 55 -41.69 5.54 -5.44
N PRO A 56 -41.43 5.99 -6.69
CA PRO A 56 -41.95 7.25 -7.20
C PRO A 56 -43.47 7.25 -7.41
N ASN A 57 -44.17 6.11 -7.34
CA ASN A 57 -45.60 6.00 -7.66
C ASN A 57 -46.55 5.72 -6.48
N ASN A 58 -46.04 5.60 -5.24
CA ASN A 58 -46.86 5.31 -4.07
C ASN A 58 -47.62 6.56 -3.57
N THR A 59 -48.89 6.69 -3.95
CA THR A 59 -49.75 7.86 -3.69
C THR A 59 -49.93 8.21 -2.21
N LYS A 60 -49.85 7.23 -1.30
CA LYS A 60 -49.95 7.46 0.16
C LYS A 60 -48.64 7.98 0.78
N LEU A 61 -47.48 7.59 0.24
CA LEU A 61 -46.16 8.08 0.66
C LEU A 61 -45.87 9.47 0.07
N LYS A 62 -46.40 9.76 -1.13
CA LYS A 62 -46.30 11.07 -1.78
C LYS A 62 -46.84 12.23 -0.92
N HIS A 63 -47.87 12.03 -0.10
CA HIS A 63 -48.44 13.12 0.71
C HIS A 63 -47.57 13.53 1.91
N PHE A 64 -46.68 12.66 2.39
CA PHE A 64 -45.80 12.96 3.54
C PHE A 64 -44.39 13.42 3.12
N LEU A 65 -44.02 13.22 1.84
CA LEU A 65 -42.63 13.31 1.35
C LEU A 65 -42.43 14.32 0.20
N VAL A 66 -43.45 15.07 -0.21
CA VAL A 66 -43.35 15.97 -1.38
C VAL A 66 -43.00 17.39 -0.96
N TYR A 67 -41.71 17.65 -0.78
CA TYR A 67 -41.12 18.94 -1.14
C TYR A 67 -40.56 18.80 -2.56
N LYS A 68 -41.36 19.21 -3.56
CA LYS A 68 -40.93 19.18 -4.97
C LYS A 68 -39.60 19.90 -5.18
N ASP A 69 -39.34 20.92 -4.37
CA ASP A 69 -38.14 21.75 -4.42
C ASP A 69 -36.88 21.00 -3.94
N GLU A 70 -37.00 20.14 -2.92
CA GLU A 70 -35.89 19.33 -2.41
C GLU A 70 -35.44 18.27 -3.42
N LEU A 71 -36.40 17.64 -4.11
CA LEU A 71 -36.10 16.66 -5.17
C LEU A 71 -35.40 17.31 -6.37
N GLN A 72 -35.74 18.56 -6.68
CA GLN A 72 -35.06 19.32 -7.73
C GLN A 72 -33.63 19.67 -7.32
N LEU A 73 -33.41 20.09 -6.07
CA LEU A 73 -32.09 20.39 -5.52
C LEU A 73 -31.18 19.14 -5.53
N LEU A 74 -31.71 17.99 -5.10
CA LEU A 74 -30.96 16.73 -5.07
C LEU A 74 -30.55 16.27 -6.48
N LYS A 75 -31.46 16.36 -7.46
CA LYS A 75 -31.12 16.05 -8.86
C LYS A 75 -30.08 17.00 -9.43
N PHE A 76 -30.17 18.29 -9.11
CA PHE A 76 -29.14 19.25 -9.50
C PHE A 76 -27.78 18.89 -8.88
N LEU A 77 -27.75 18.56 -7.59
CA LEU A 77 -26.54 18.19 -6.88
C LEU A 77 -25.93 16.89 -7.44
N GLU A 78 -26.75 15.89 -7.75
CA GLU A 78 -26.31 14.63 -8.36
C GLU A 78 -25.63 14.88 -9.72
N ILE A 79 -26.26 15.66 -10.60
CA ILE A 79 -25.71 16.01 -11.91
C ILE A 79 -24.42 16.83 -11.75
N PHE A 80 -24.44 17.84 -10.89
CA PHE A 80 -23.27 18.69 -10.62
C PHE A 80 -22.08 17.86 -10.10
N LEU A 81 -22.32 17.00 -9.13
CA LEU A 81 -21.28 16.15 -8.55
C LEU A 81 -20.79 15.10 -9.55
N GLY A 82 -21.68 14.54 -10.37
CA GLY A 82 -21.32 13.63 -11.45
C GLY A 82 -20.41 14.27 -12.50
N ILE A 83 -20.72 15.51 -12.91
CA ILE A 83 -19.89 16.28 -13.85
C ILE A 83 -18.54 16.63 -13.20
N ALA A 84 -18.54 17.09 -11.95
CA ALA A 84 -17.31 17.41 -11.22
C ALA A 84 -16.41 16.18 -11.10
N PHE A 85 -16.98 15.03 -10.73
CA PHE A 85 -16.26 13.76 -10.64
C PHE A 85 -15.68 13.33 -11.99
N ALA A 86 -16.47 13.37 -13.06
CA ALA A 86 -16.01 13.05 -14.41
C ALA A 86 -14.87 13.98 -14.86
N THR A 87 -14.97 15.27 -14.55
CA THR A 87 -13.93 16.27 -14.88
C THR A 87 -12.64 15.97 -14.13
N ILE A 88 -12.71 15.73 -12.82
CA ILE A 88 -11.56 15.36 -11.99
C ILE A 88 -10.91 14.07 -12.53
N LEU A 89 -11.71 13.07 -12.87
CA LEU A 89 -11.23 11.80 -13.39
C LEU A 89 -10.47 11.98 -14.71
N VAL A 90 -11.02 12.76 -15.65
CA VAL A 90 -10.36 13.06 -16.93
C VAL A 90 -9.05 13.82 -16.70
N VAL A 91 -9.06 14.87 -15.89
CA VAL A 91 -7.85 15.64 -15.56
C VAL A 91 -6.78 14.75 -14.92
N TYR A 92 -7.18 13.88 -13.99
CA TYR A 92 -6.28 12.95 -13.32
C TYR A 92 -5.62 11.98 -14.31
N ILE A 93 -6.38 11.40 -15.24
CA ILE A 93 -5.84 10.51 -16.28
C ILE A 93 -4.85 11.27 -17.17
N LEU A 94 -5.19 12.49 -17.60
CA LEU A 94 -4.30 13.31 -18.42
C LEU A 94 -2.99 13.63 -17.69
N LEU A 95 -3.07 14.03 -16.42
CA LEU A 95 -1.89 14.29 -15.58
C LEU A 95 -1.05 13.02 -15.38
N MET A 96 -1.68 11.86 -15.19
CA MET A 96 -0.99 10.59 -15.06
C MET A 96 -0.19 10.26 -16.34
N ILE A 97 -0.82 10.38 -17.51
CA ILE A 97 -0.15 10.14 -18.80
C ILE A 97 1.00 11.11 -18.99
N TRP A 98 0.76 12.41 -18.75
CA TRP A 98 1.78 13.44 -18.90
C TRP A 98 2.96 13.23 -17.93
N ASN A 99 2.68 12.92 -16.67
CA ASN A 99 3.70 12.66 -15.67
C ASN A 99 4.52 11.42 -16.01
N ASN A 100 3.90 10.34 -16.47
CA ASN A 100 4.60 9.13 -16.89
C ASN A 100 5.47 9.39 -18.13
N HIS A 101 4.97 10.15 -19.10
CA HIS A 101 5.75 10.55 -20.26
C HIS A 101 6.96 11.41 -19.87
N ARG A 102 6.74 12.43 -19.03
CA ARG A 102 7.79 13.30 -18.50
C ARG A 102 8.82 12.50 -17.70
N PHE A 103 8.39 11.55 -16.88
CA PHE A 103 9.25 10.68 -16.10
C PHE A 103 10.18 9.84 -16.99
N LYS A 104 9.62 9.17 -18.00
CA LYS A 104 10.43 8.40 -18.96
C LYS A 104 11.40 9.26 -19.76
N THR A 105 10.98 10.47 -20.17
CA THR A 105 11.82 11.31 -21.03
C THR A 105 12.90 12.07 -20.24
N LEU A 106 12.62 12.54 -19.02
CA LEU A 106 13.54 13.39 -18.25
C LEU A 106 14.29 12.63 -17.15
N LEU A 107 13.64 11.70 -16.43
CA LEU A 107 14.24 11.05 -15.26
C LEU A 107 14.97 9.76 -15.62
N GLN A 108 14.49 8.99 -16.60
CA GLN A 108 15.18 7.75 -17.03
C GLN A 108 16.35 7.98 -17.99
N LYS A 109 16.40 9.10 -18.73
CA LYS A 109 17.51 9.40 -19.64
C LYS A 109 18.77 9.93 -18.94
N ALA A 110 18.63 10.46 -17.72
CA ALA A 110 19.79 10.82 -16.93
C ALA A 110 20.39 9.55 -16.34
N THR A 111 21.35 8.93 -17.05
CA THR A 111 22.26 7.95 -16.46
C THR A 111 22.91 8.63 -15.25
N GLN A 112 22.48 8.30 -14.05
CA GLN A 112 23.00 8.89 -12.81
C GLN A 112 24.42 8.43 -12.50
N TYR A 113 24.90 7.41 -13.22
CA TYR A 113 26.22 6.83 -13.09
C TYR A 113 26.98 7.01 -14.40
N ASP A 114 28.30 7.17 -14.26
CA ASP A 114 29.24 7.26 -15.37
C ASP A 114 29.46 5.84 -15.93
N GLU A 115 28.99 5.59 -17.16
CA GLU A 115 29.08 4.29 -17.84
C GLU A 115 30.55 3.84 -18.01
N ASP A 116 31.47 4.78 -18.27
CA ASP A 116 32.89 4.47 -18.44
C ASP A 116 33.51 4.00 -17.12
N GLN A 117 33.18 4.68 -16.02
CA GLN A 117 33.62 4.23 -14.69
C GLN A 117 32.98 2.90 -14.29
N LEU A 118 31.71 2.66 -14.64
CA LEU A 118 31.06 1.39 -14.35
C LEU A 118 31.74 0.23 -15.09
N ALA A 119 32.13 0.44 -16.35
CA ALA A 119 32.87 -0.55 -17.13
C ALA A 119 34.23 -0.88 -16.47
N ILE A 120 34.98 0.13 -16.04
CA ILE A 120 36.26 -0.05 -15.32
C ILE A 120 36.04 -0.84 -14.02
N ARG A 121 35.04 -0.47 -13.21
CA ARG A 121 34.72 -1.19 -11.96
C ARG A 121 34.35 -2.66 -12.21
N ARG A 122 33.55 -2.93 -13.24
CA ARG A 122 33.19 -4.30 -13.64
C ARG A 122 34.40 -5.12 -14.06
N GLN A 123 35.31 -4.53 -14.83
CA GLN A 123 36.54 -5.20 -15.25
C GLN A 123 37.44 -5.53 -14.06
N LEU A 124 37.67 -4.57 -13.17
CA LEU A 124 38.48 -4.78 -11.96
C LEU A 124 37.93 -5.89 -11.06
N LEU A 125 36.61 -5.89 -10.85
CA LEU A 125 35.95 -6.98 -10.11
C LEU A 125 36.12 -8.32 -10.84
N LYS A 126 35.91 -8.35 -12.15
CA LYS A 126 36.03 -9.60 -12.92
C LYS A 126 37.43 -10.19 -12.80
N GLU A 127 38.46 -9.38 -13.02
CA GLU A 127 39.86 -9.83 -12.91
C GLU A 127 40.21 -10.38 -11.52
N GLU A 128 39.76 -9.69 -10.47
CA GLU A 128 40.06 -10.08 -9.10
C GLU A 128 39.26 -11.31 -8.65
N TYR A 129 38.02 -11.46 -9.12
CA TYR A 129 37.22 -12.66 -8.89
C TYR A 129 37.77 -13.86 -9.67
N ASP A 130 38.25 -13.66 -10.90
CA ASP A 130 38.83 -14.75 -11.69
C ASP A 130 40.14 -15.25 -11.06
N LYS A 131 40.94 -14.36 -10.44
CA LYS A 131 42.11 -14.76 -9.65
C LYS A 131 41.74 -15.55 -8.39
N ARG A 132 40.71 -15.12 -7.66
CA ARG A 132 40.34 -15.72 -6.36
C ARG A 132 39.55 -17.00 -6.50
N PHE A 133 38.61 -17.06 -7.43
CA PHE A 133 37.61 -18.11 -7.53
C PHE A 133 37.66 -18.87 -8.86
N GLY A 134 38.57 -18.50 -9.76
CA GLY A 134 38.68 -19.06 -11.09
C GLY A 134 37.72 -18.41 -12.10
N PRO A 135 37.85 -18.78 -13.38
CA PRO A 135 37.12 -18.14 -14.48
C PRO A 135 35.61 -18.26 -14.30
N GLU A 136 34.90 -17.25 -14.81
CA GLU A 136 33.43 -17.17 -14.75
C GLU A 136 32.71 -18.44 -15.27
N GLU A 137 33.24 -19.07 -16.31
CA GLU A 137 32.67 -20.29 -16.90
C GLU A 137 32.67 -21.45 -15.90
N PHE A 138 33.80 -21.69 -15.24
CA PHE A 138 33.92 -22.70 -14.18
C PHE A 138 32.95 -22.43 -13.03
N ARG A 139 32.81 -21.17 -12.61
CA ARG A 139 31.93 -20.79 -11.50
C ARG A 139 30.45 -21.02 -11.79
N LYS A 140 30.05 -20.93 -13.06
CA LYS A 140 28.66 -21.15 -13.49
C LYS A 140 28.34 -22.63 -13.73
N GLU A 141 29.34 -23.45 -13.99
CA GLU A 141 29.19 -24.89 -14.25
C GLU A 141 29.03 -25.73 -12.97
N VAL A 142 29.66 -25.30 -11.87
CA VAL A 142 29.72 -26.07 -10.63
C VAL A 142 28.57 -25.74 -9.67
N CYS A 143 27.84 -26.76 -9.21
CA CYS A 143 26.73 -26.60 -8.26
C CYS A 143 27.18 -26.43 -6.79
N PHE A 144 28.39 -26.88 -6.43
CA PHE A 144 28.92 -26.81 -5.07
C PHE A 144 30.39 -26.39 -5.07
N TYR A 145 30.70 -25.27 -4.42
CA TYR A 145 32.05 -24.74 -4.27
C TYR A 145 32.34 -24.49 -2.79
N SER A 146 33.43 -25.08 -2.28
CA SER A 146 33.90 -24.82 -0.91
C SER A 146 34.92 -23.68 -0.94
N VAL A 147 34.56 -22.55 -0.32
CA VAL A 147 35.42 -21.37 -0.24
C VAL A 147 36.42 -21.57 0.90
N LYS A 148 37.72 -21.47 0.59
CA LYS A 148 38.77 -21.50 1.62
C LYS A 148 38.83 -20.17 2.36
N GLU A 149 39.31 -20.18 3.59
CA GLU A 149 39.36 -18.98 4.44
C GLU A 149 40.16 -17.84 3.79
N GLU A 150 41.26 -18.15 3.11
CA GLU A 150 42.10 -17.19 2.39
C GLU A 150 41.41 -16.53 1.18
N GLN A 151 40.31 -17.10 0.68
CA GLN A 151 39.55 -16.56 -0.45
C GLN A 151 38.45 -15.58 0.01
N ASN A 152 38.19 -15.51 1.32
CA ASN A 152 37.16 -14.64 1.86
C ASN A 152 37.49 -13.15 1.67
N PHE A 153 36.46 -12.32 1.59
CA PHE A 153 36.62 -10.88 1.43
C PHE A 153 36.83 -10.19 2.78
N ASP A 154 37.72 -9.20 2.80
CA ASP A 154 37.81 -8.27 3.92
C ASP A 154 36.70 -7.19 3.83
N THR A 155 36.40 -6.54 4.95
CA THR A 155 35.26 -5.61 5.12
C THR A 155 35.27 -4.49 4.09
N ASP A 156 36.45 -3.93 3.79
CA ASP A 156 36.62 -2.80 2.86
C ASP A 156 37.25 -3.22 1.52
N PHE A 157 37.28 -4.52 1.20
CA PHE A 157 37.96 -5.06 0.03
C PHE A 157 37.58 -4.34 -1.28
N ILE A 158 36.29 -4.15 -1.53
CA ILE A 158 35.79 -3.52 -2.77
C ILE A 158 36.19 -2.05 -2.86
N ARG A 159 36.16 -1.32 -1.73
CA ARG A 159 36.59 0.08 -1.66
C ARG A 159 38.08 0.20 -1.95
N ASN A 160 38.89 -0.62 -1.28
CA ASN A 160 40.34 -0.64 -1.47
C ASN A 160 40.72 -1.03 -2.91
N LEU A 161 39.99 -1.97 -3.52
CA LEU A 161 40.20 -2.39 -4.91
C LEU A 161 39.99 -1.22 -5.89
N TYR A 162 38.93 -0.43 -5.69
CA TYR A 162 38.63 0.72 -6.54
C TYR A 162 39.61 1.86 -6.33
N GLU A 163 39.90 2.22 -5.07
CA GLU A 163 40.86 3.28 -4.73
C GLU A 163 42.26 2.99 -5.28
N LYS A 164 42.74 1.74 -5.15
CA LYS A 164 44.05 1.31 -5.66
C LYS A 164 44.18 1.46 -7.19
N ASN A 165 43.08 1.28 -7.91
CA ASN A 165 43.05 1.33 -9.37
C ASN A 165 42.48 2.65 -9.92
N GLY A 166 42.31 3.67 -9.07
CA GLY A 166 41.85 5.01 -9.46
C GLY A 166 40.37 5.07 -9.87
N ALA A 167 39.59 4.02 -9.64
CA ALA A 167 38.15 4.04 -9.82
C ALA A 167 37.52 4.75 -8.61
N LYS A 168 36.88 5.91 -8.82
CA LYS A 168 36.07 6.54 -7.76
C LYS A 168 34.88 5.64 -7.44
N LEU A 169 34.34 5.72 -6.22
CA LEU A 169 33.11 5.05 -5.80
C LEU A 169 31.86 5.81 -6.23
#